data_AF-A0A348TUP3-F1
#
_entry.id   AF-A0A348TUP3-F1
#
_cell.length_a   1.000
_cell.length_b   1.000
_cell.length_c   1.000
_cell.angle_alpha   90.00
_cell.angle_beta   90.00
_cell.angle_gamma   90.00
#
_symmetry.space_group_name_H-M   'P 1'
#
loop_
_entity.id
_entity.type
_entity.pdbx_description
1 polymer ?
#
loop_
_entity_poly.entity_id
_entity_poly.type
_entity_poly.pdbx_seq_one_letter_code
_entity_poly.pdbx_strand_id
1 'polypeptide(L)'
;MTLNFCKTYGWLLLVGLLSSPQQLFGQNDGGGTDTTQTSGSISLPEPSNFQREIIYDPISGNYLVYKRIGDLLLPIPEVWTTDQYRQWMYDQAENDYFNAKSSAFNASGDDPRDNAGLIPQIQTGNEALGQVFGSDLVEIRPQGMAEIRFGGKYQYVENPGIPVRNQKTFAFDFGQRIQMNVKGKIGDRLELGINYDTEATFAFDNKMKLDFEGEEDDIVKRLEMGNINLPLNSSLITGAQSLFGLKGQFQFGNTMVTTVFSEQRSQSESINVQGGGTTTEFMIQGDQYEANRHYFLSQFFRDHYEEYLENMPLITSPVQITKVEVWVTNERSSTENLRNIVAFMDLGADKRYAYRNDTLNLPGISIFPGSNTNIEGFPNNANNQLDPLALGNSIPGVRDIALANQDLSSAGFLEAKEYVELANARKLEPNQYNVHPQLGYLTLNQSLNQDEVLAVAFQYTAAGRTYQVGEFSNDGVTPP
;
A
#
# COMPACT_ATOMS: atom_id res chain seq x y z
N MET A 1 38.61 -8.95 33.04
CA MET A 1 39.48 -8.18 32.13
C MET A 1 39.59 -8.89 30.77
N THR A 2 38.46 -9.39 30.25
CA THR A 2 38.41 -10.39 29.17
C THR A 2 37.13 -10.21 28.34
N LEU A 3 36.79 -8.95 28.02
CA LEU A 3 35.63 -8.63 27.17
C LEU A 3 36.00 -7.78 25.94
N ASN A 4 37.29 -7.53 25.69
CA ASN A 4 37.78 -6.66 24.61
C ASN A 4 38.55 -7.37 23.49
N PHE A 5 38.64 -8.70 23.50
CA PHE A 5 39.35 -9.44 22.44
C PHE A 5 38.47 -9.81 21.24
N CYS A 6 37.14 -9.90 21.42
CA CYS A 6 36.22 -10.36 20.37
C CYS A 6 35.65 -9.22 19.50
N LYS A 7 35.73 -7.96 19.94
CA LYS A 7 35.26 -6.80 19.15
C LYS A 7 36.28 -6.27 18.13
N THR A 8 37.57 -6.52 18.34
CA THR A 8 38.63 -5.85 17.59
C THR A 8 39.08 -6.61 16.33
N TYR A 9 38.86 -7.93 16.25
CA TYR A 9 39.30 -8.74 15.11
C TYR A 9 38.20 -9.16 14.13
N GLY A 10 36.92 -9.07 14.51
CA GLY A 10 35.79 -9.34 13.59
C GLY A 10 35.61 -8.27 12.51
N TRP A 11 35.98 -7.01 12.81
CA TRP A 11 35.89 -5.90 11.85
C TRP A 11 37.02 -5.91 10.81
N LEU A 12 38.20 -6.44 11.14
CA LEU A 12 39.35 -6.47 10.22
C LEU A 12 39.20 -7.53 9.11
N LEU A 13 38.48 -8.63 9.36
CA LEU A 13 38.18 -9.64 8.34
C LEU A 13 37.04 -9.23 7.39
N LEU A 14 36.15 -8.33 7.81
CA LEU A 14 35.04 -7.85 6.97
C LEU A 14 35.47 -6.69 6.05
N VAL A 15 36.44 -5.85 6.47
CA VAL A 15 36.96 -4.73 5.65
C VAL A 15 37.98 -5.21 4.60
N GLY A 16 38.67 -6.33 4.83
CA GLY A 16 39.60 -6.92 3.85
C GLY A 16 38.92 -7.51 2.60
N LEU A 17 37.64 -7.87 2.68
CA LEU A 17 36.85 -8.42 1.56
C LEU A 17 36.14 -7.35 0.71
N LEU A 18 36.15 -6.08 1.13
CA LEU A 18 35.42 -4.97 0.49
C LEU A 18 36.33 -3.92 -0.19
N SER A 19 37.63 -4.19 -0.32
CA SER A 19 38.60 -3.27 -0.94
C SER A 19 39.24 -3.82 -2.21
N SER A 20 38.47 -4.53 -3.03
CA SER A 20 38.80 -4.75 -4.44
C SER A 20 38.16 -3.65 -5.30
N PRO A 21 38.89 -3.02 -6.24
CA PRO A 21 38.29 -2.07 -7.15
C PRO A 21 37.34 -2.81 -8.10
N GLN A 22 36.03 -2.68 -7.88
CA GLN A 22 35.03 -3.24 -8.80
C GLN A 22 34.92 -2.34 -10.04
N GLN A 23 35.29 -2.89 -11.20
CA GLN A 23 34.95 -2.32 -12.49
C GLN A 23 33.47 -2.65 -12.78
N LEU A 24 32.64 -1.61 -13.00
CA LEU A 24 31.26 -1.75 -13.43
C LEU A 24 31.21 -2.19 -14.90
N PHE A 25 30.48 -3.27 -15.20
CA PHE A 25 30.05 -3.60 -16.56
C PHE A 25 28.55 -3.35 -16.68
N GLY A 26 28.19 -2.40 -17.55
CA GLY A 26 26.82 -2.18 -17.98
C GLY A 26 26.55 -2.95 -19.28
N GLN A 27 25.47 -3.72 -19.31
CA GLN A 27 24.95 -4.33 -20.53
C GLN A 27 24.20 -3.26 -21.33
N ASN A 28 24.59 -3.04 -22.59
CA ASN A 28 23.92 -2.12 -23.50
C ASN A 28 23.11 -2.97 -24.50
N ASP A 29 21.78 -2.93 -24.40
CA ASP A 29 20.88 -3.53 -25.38
C ASP A 29 20.78 -2.61 -26.61
N GLY A 30 21.15 -3.12 -27.79
CA GLY A 30 21.05 -2.36 -29.02
C GLY A 30 21.20 -3.20 -30.28
N GLY A 31 20.06 -3.45 -30.95
CA GLY A 31 20.00 -3.55 -32.41
C GLY A 31 20.03 -4.97 -32.97
N GLY A 32 18.86 -5.47 -33.37
CA GLY A 32 18.73 -6.69 -34.17
C GLY A 32 19.59 -6.62 -35.44
N THR A 33 20.37 -7.65 -35.68
CA THR A 33 21.06 -7.86 -36.95
C THR A 33 20.57 -9.17 -37.56
N ASP A 34 20.06 -9.02 -38.77
CA ASP A 34 19.50 -10.01 -39.69
C ASP A 34 20.36 -11.30 -39.80
N THR A 35 19.73 -12.46 -39.64
CA THR A 35 20.35 -13.80 -39.55
C THR A 35 20.64 -14.46 -40.90
N THR A 36 20.86 -13.68 -41.97
CA THR A 36 20.98 -14.24 -43.33
C THR A 36 22.31 -13.97 -44.02
N GLN A 37 23.45 -14.29 -43.40
CA GLN A 37 24.67 -14.68 -44.14
C GLN A 37 25.54 -15.65 -43.32
N THR A 38 25.29 -16.94 -43.48
CA THR A 38 26.20 -18.00 -43.03
C THR A 38 27.41 -18.05 -43.96
N SER A 39 28.40 -17.19 -43.70
CA SER A 39 29.78 -17.47 -44.13
C SER A 39 30.45 -18.26 -43.03
N GLY A 40 30.41 -19.59 -43.12
CA GLY A 40 31.12 -20.45 -42.20
C GLY A 40 32.62 -20.30 -42.39
N SER A 41 33.29 -19.49 -41.56
CA SER A 41 34.73 -19.60 -41.38
C SER A 41 34.99 -20.72 -40.38
N ILE A 42 35.60 -21.82 -40.85
CA ILE A 42 36.24 -22.78 -39.94
C ILE A 42 37.42 -22.05 -39.30
N SER A 43 37.21 -21.55 -38.08
CA SER A 43 38.28 -21.06 -37.22
C SER A 43 38.80 -22.25 -36.42
N LEU A 44 39.99 -22.74 -36.78
CA LEU A 44 40.69 -23.73 -35.97
C LEU A 44 41.04 -23.08 -34.62
N PRO A 45 40.82 -23.74 -33.46
CA PRO A 45 41.28 -23.22 -32.19
C PRO A 45 42.79 -23.01 -32.25
N GLU A 46 43.27 -21.85 -31.81
CA GLU A 46 44.70 -21.58 -31.74
C GLU A 46 45.36 -22.68 -30.87
N PRO A 47 46.44 -23.32 -31.35
CA PRO A 47 47.07 -24.39 -30.59
C PRO A 47 47.66 -23.86 -29.27
N SER A 48 47.66 -24.69 -28.23
CA SER A 48 48.00 -24.32 -26.83
C SER A 48 49.42 -23.79 -26.61
N ASN A 49 50.25 -23.78 -27.65
CA ASN A 49 51.62 -23.27 -27.65
C ASN A 49 51.72 -21.78 -28.03
N PHE A 50 50.61 -21.09 -28.30
CA PHE A 50 50.57 -19.64 -28.48
C PHE A 50 50.38 -18.92 -27.15
N GLN A 51 51.32 -18.04 -26.82
CA GLN A 51 51.17 -17.07 -25.73
C GLN A 51 51.12 -15.66 -26.33
N ARG A 52 50.28 -14.79 -25.78
CA ARG A 52 50.17 -13.41 -26.24
C ARG A 52 50.87 -12.50 -25.25
N GLU A 53 51.73 -11.62 -25.74
CA GLU A 53 52.41 -10.60 -24.96
C GLU A 53 51.85 -9.23 -25.35
N ILE A 54 51.33 -8.48 -24.38
CA ILE A 54 50.60 -7.24 -24.61
C ILE A 54 51.40 -6.09 -24.01
N ILE A 55 51.79 -5.13 -24.85
CA ILE A 55 52.60 -3.98 -24.47
C ILE A 55 51.81 -2.71 -24.76
N TYR A 56 51.68 -1.83 -23.76
CA TYR A 56 51.00 -0.55 -23.93
C TYR A 56 51.95 0.49 -24.56
N ASP A 57 51.52 1.15 -25.63
CA ASP A 57 52.24 2.27 -26.23
C ASP A 57 51.69 3.62 -25.70
N PRO A 58 52.45 4.35 -24.86
CA PRO A 58 52.01 5.60 -24.24
C PRO A 58 51.92 6.79 -25.21
N ILE A 59 52.47 6.68 -26.43
CA ILE A 59 52.43 7.77 -27.43
C ILE A 59 51.15 7.68 -28.26
N SER A 60 50.82 6.48 -28.74
CA SER A 60 49.63 6.26 -29.58
C SER A 60 48.36 5.91 -28.80
N GLY A 61 48.49 5.55 -27.51
CA GLY A 61 47.37 5.16 -26.65
C GLY A 61 46.77 3.78 -26.99
N ASN A 62 47.47 3.01 -27.82
CA ASN A 62 47.06 1.68 -28.28
C ASN A 62 47.88 0.57 -27.61
N TYR A 63 47.37 -0.66 -27.67
CA TYR A 63 48.04 -1.85 -27.18
C TYR A 63 48.63 -2.64 -28.35
N LEU A 64 49.93 -2.94 -28.26
CA LEU A 64 50.65 -3.77 -29.22
C LEU A 64 50.62 -5.21 -28.72
N VAL A 65 49.97 -6.08 -29.47
CA VAL A 65 49.81 -7.50 -29.14
C VAL A 65 50.75 -8.33 -29.98
N TYR A 66 51.72 -8.95 -29.34
CA TYR A 66 52.65 -9.88 -29.95
C TYR A 66 52.18 -11.32 -29.73
N LYS A 67 52.27 -12.14 -30.77
CA LYS A 67 52.07 -13.59 -30.66
C LYS A 67 53.44 -14.26 -30.46
N ARG A 68 53.58 -15.02 -29.39
CA ARG A 68 54.78 -15.79 -29.03
C ARG A 68 54.50 -17.29 -29.22
N ILE A 69 55.41 -17.97 -29.91
CA ILE A 69 55.40 -19.43 -30.08
C ILE A 69 56.67 -19.98 -29.42
N GLY A 70 56.55 -20.58 -28.24
CA GLY A 70 57.72 -20.99 -27.45
C GLY A 70 58.57 -19.77 -27.07
N ASP A 71 59.79 -19.66 -27.60
CA ASP A 71 60.70 -18.50 -27.41
C ASP A 71 60.77 -17.54 -28.61
N LEU A 72 60.03 -17.83 -29.69
CA LEU A 72 60.00 -16.98 -30.88
C LEU A 72 58.87 -15.95 -30.77
N LEU A 73 59.23 -14.68 -30.63
CA LEU A 73 58.30 -13.55 -30.72
C LEU A 73 58.08 -13.21 -32.20
N LEU A 74 56.83 -13.23 -32.67
CA LEU A 74 56.50 -12.83 -34.04
C LEU A 74 56.68 -11.31 -34.19
N PRO A 75 57.41 -10.81 -35.21
CA PRO A 75 57.84 -9.41 -35.27
C PRO A 75 56.75 -8.40 -35.66
N ILE A 76 55.58 -8.86 -36.12
CA ILE A 76 54.49 -7.99 -36.56
C ILE A 76 53.43 -7.94 -35.45
N PRO A 77 53.32 -6.83 -34.69
CA PRO A 77 52.30 -6.70 -33.66
C PRO A 77 50.92 -6.42 -34.27
N GLU A 78 49.89 -6.94 -33.62
CA GLU A 78 48.52 -6.50 -33.84
C GLU A 78 48.25 -5.27 -32.97
N VAL A 79 47.71 -4.20 -33.57
CA VAL A 79 47.44 -2.96 -32.84
C VAL A 79 45.99 -2.98 -32.39
N TRP A 80 45.76 -3.06 -31.09
CA TRP A 80 44.45 -2.96 -30.48
C TRP A 80 44.20 -1.57 -29.93
N THR A 81 43.02 -1.06 -30.19
CA THR A 81 42.49 0.11 -29.47
C THR A 81 42.22 -0.25 -28.01
N THR A 82 42.07 0.78 -27.16
CA THR A 82 41.72 0.58 -25.74
C THR A 82 40.41 -0.21 -25.57
N ASP A 83 39.43 0.03 -26.43
CA ASP A 83 38.13 -0.66 -26.37
C ASP A 83 38.26 -2.14 -26.77
N GLN A 84 39.08 -2.46 -27.77
CA GLN A 84 39.34 -3.86 -28.18
C GLN A 84 40.07 -4.64 -27.10
N TYR A 85 41.07 -4.05 -26.44
CA TYR A 85 41.77 -4.70 -25.33
C TYR A 85 40.84 -4.94 -24.13
N ARG A 86 39.98 -3.97 -23.81
CA ARG A 86 38.98 -4.10 -22.74
C ARG A 86 37.99 -5.22 -23.03
N GLN A 87 37.51 -5.32 -24.27
CA GLN A 87 36.62 -6.41 -24.68
C GLN A 87 37.28 -7.78 -24.56
N TRP A 88 38.55 -7.90 -24.97
CA TRP A 88 39.29 -9.16 -24.83
C TRP A 88 39.47 -9.58 -23.36
N MET A 89 39.74 -8.61 -22.47
CA MET A 89 39.76 -8.88 -21.03
C MET A 89 38.39 -9.33 -20.49
N TYR A 90 37.32 -8.70 -20.98
CA TYR A 90 35.93 -9.18 -21.06
C TYR A 90 35.83 -10.70 -21.15
N ASP A 91 36.09 -11.14 -22.37
CA ASP A 91 35.86 -12.49 -22.81
C ASP A 91 36.75 -13.49 -22.05
N GLN A 92 37.99 -13.09 -21.70
CA GLN A 92 38.89 -13.94 -20.93
C GLN A 92 38.37 -14.18 -19.49
N ALA A 93 37.93 -13.12 -18.81
CA ALA A 93 37.39 -13.22 -17.45
C ALA A 93 36.08 -14.03 -17.41
N GLU A 94 35.24 -13.87 -18.44
CA GLU A 94 34.01 -14.64 -18.60
C GLU A 94 34.30 -16.14 -18.78
N ASN A 95 35.23 -16.49 -19.68
CA ASN A 95 35.64 -17.87 -19.90
C ASN A 95 36.23 -18.52 -18.63
N ASP A 96 37.10 -17.81 -17.91
CA ASP A 96 37.69 -18.31 -16.66
C ASP A 96 36.61 -18.54 -15.58
N TYR A 97 35.63 -17.63 -15.47
CA TYR A 97 34.49 -17.78 -14.57
C TYR A 97 33.65 -19.03 -14.91
N PHE A 98 33.30 -19.23 -16.18
CA PHE A 98 32.51 -20.40 -16.61
C PHE A 98 33.29 -21.71 -16.47
N ASN A 99 34.60 -21.71 -16.74
CA ASN A 99 35.45 -22.87 -16.53
C ASN A 99 35.49 -23.28 -15.05
N ALA A 100 35.74 -22.34 -14.14
CA ALA A 100 35.74 -22.58 -12.70
C ALA A 100 34.38 -23.09 -12.19
N LYS A 101 33.28 -22.51 -12.70
CA LYS A 101 31.92 -22.93 -12.36
C LYS A 101 31.60 -24.34 -12.89
N SER A 102 32.05 -24.68 -14.10
CA SER A 102 31.85 -26.00 -14.69
C SER A 102 32.66 -27.09 -13.98
N SER A 103 33.90 -26.79 -13.55
CA SER A 103 34.71 -27.73 -12.75
C SER A 103 34.11 -27.98 -11.38
N ALA A 104 33.40 -26.99 -10.81
CA ALA A 104 32.66 -27.17 -9.56
C ALA A 104 31.37 -27.99 -9.72
N PHE A 105 30.84 -28.12 -10.95
CA PHE A 105 29.62 -28.88 -11.26
C PHE A 105 29.86 -30.27 -11.85
N ASN A 106 31.03 -30.53 -12.48
CA ASN A 106 31.40 -31.84 -13.02
C ASN A 106 31.89 -32.79 -11.91
N ALA A 107 30.96 -33.23 -11.05
CA ALA A 107 31.12 -34.31 -10.08
C ALA A 107 30.85 -35.68 -10.73
N SER A 108 31.50 -35.97 -11.86
CA SER A 108 31.35 -37.25 -12.59
C SER A 108 32.71 -37.88 -12.92
N GLY A 109 33.61 -37.87 -11.93
CA GLY A 109 34.83 -38.68 -11.89
C GLY A 109 34.61 -39.94 -11.05
N ASP A 110 34.98 -41.09 -11.61
CA ASP A 110 34.78 -42.48 -11.15
C ASP A 110 35.61 -42.87 -9.90
N ASP A 111 35.80 -41.97 -8.92
CA ASP A 111 36.62 -42.22 -7.72
C ASP A 111 35.84 -41.90 -6.42
N PRO A 112 35.58 -42.88 -5.52
CA PRO A 112 34.74 -42.70 -4.33
C PRO A 112 35.34 -41.83 -3.20
N ARG A 113 36.39 -41.04 -3.45
CA ARG A 113 37.12 -40.29 -2.42
C ARG A 113 37.25 -38.79 -2.67
N ASP A 114 36.72 -38.26 -3.77
CA ASP A 114 36.64 -36.82 -3.95
C ASP A 114 35.33 -36.27 -3.35
N ASN A 115 35.48 -35.64 -2.18
CA ASN A 115 34.50 -34.84 -1.46
C ASN A 115 34.05 -33.62 -2.30
N ALA A 116 33.23 -33.84 -3.32
CA ALA A 116 32.63 -32.77 -4.14
C ALA A 116 31.10 -32.90 -4.24
N GLY A 117 30.45 -33.42 -3.20
CA GLY A 117 29.00 -33.29 -3.03
C GLY A 117 28.65 -31.88 -2.54
N LEU A 118 27.56 -31.29 -3.04
CA LEU A 118 26.99 -30.01 -2.57
C LEU A 118 26.58 -30.02 -1.08
N ILE A 119 26.63 -31.19 -0.42
CA ILE A 119 26.36 -31.38 1.01
C ILE A 119 27.63 -31.94 1.67
N PRO A 120 28.47 -31.10 2.31
CA PRO A 120 29.67 -31.56 2.98
C PRO A 120 29.30 -32.32 4.26
N GLN A 121 29.75 -33.57 4.38
CA GLN A 121 29.78 -34.27 5.66
C GLN A 121 31.08 -33.91 6.36
N ILE A 122 31.00 -33.08 7.41
CA ILE A 122 32.17 -32.65 8.15
C ILE A 122 32.36 -33.62 9.32
N GLN A 123 33.35 -34.50 9.21
CA GLN A 123 33.83 -35.28 10.36
C GLN A 123 34.77 -34.37 11.16
N THR A 124 34.26 -33.82 12.26
CA THR A 124 35.10 -33.06 13.18
C THR A 124 35.93 -34.04 13.99
N GLY A 125 37.22 -34.20 13.68
CA GLY A 125 38.15 -35.11 14.38
C GLY A 125 38.47 -34.72 15.83
N ASN A 126 37.48 -34.28 16.60
CA ASN A 126 37.58 -33.83 17.98
C ASN A 126 36.76 -34.76 18.89
N GLU A 127 37.46 -35.59 19.67
CA GLU A 127 36.87 -36.53 20.64
C GLU A 127 35.97 -35.86 21.68
N ALA A 128 36.19 -34.57 21.98
CA ALA A 128 35.37 -33.81 22.92
C ALA A 128 33.93 -33.57 22.42
N LEU A 129 33.71 -33.52 21.10
CA LEU A 129 32.37 -33.40 20.52
C LEU A 129 31.59 -34.71 20.65
N GLY A 130 32.24 -35.85 20.38
CA GLY A 130 31.64 -37.17 20.55
C GLY A 130 31.21 -37.46 22.00
N GLN A 131 31.96 -36.99 23.00
CA GLN A 131 31.62 -37.19 24.42
C GLN A 131 30.36 -36.44 24.88
N VAL A 132 30.05 -35.29 24.27
CA VAL A 132 28.90 -34.46 24.66
C VAL A 132 27.69 -34.71 23.77
N PHE A 133 27.90 -35.04 22.49
CA PHE A 133 26.84 -35.15 21.48
C PHE A 133 26.59 -36.58 20.98
N GLY A 134 27.27 -37.58 21.54
CA GLY A 134 27.12 -39.01 21.22
C GLY A 134 27.85 -39.47 19.95
N SER A 135 28.02 -38.58 18.97
CA SER A 135 28.79 -38.81 17.74
C SER A 135 29.41 -37.49 17.26
N ASP A 136 30.49 -37.60 16.48
CA ASP A 136 31.20 -36.52 15.81
C ASP A 136 30.62 -36.16 14.43
N LEU A 137 29.55 -36.84 14.00
CA LEU A 137 28.91 -36.60 12.73
C LEU A 137 28.12 -35.28 12.77
N VAL A 138 28.50 -34.34 11.90
CA VAL A 138 27.75 -33.11 11.68
C VAL A 138 27.08 -33.18 10.31
N GLU A 139 25.75 -33.23 10.33
CA GLU A 139 24.92 -33.18 9.12
C GLU A 139 24.16 -31.85 9.08
N ILE A 140 24.34 -31.05 8.02
CA ILE A 140 23.60 -29.81 7.81
C ILE A 140 22.98 -29.84 6.41
N ARG A 141 21.66 -29.71 6.35
CA ARG A 141 20.86 -29.72 5.11
C ARG A 141 20.19 -28.35 4.93
N PRO A 142 20.85 -27.39 4.27
CA PRO A 142 20.20 -26.15 3.86
C PRO A 142 19.32 -26.39 2.62
N GLN A 143 18.11 -25.84 2.62
CA GLN A 143 17.16 -25.89 1.52
C GLN A 143 16.54 -24.50 1.31
N GLY A 144 16.23 -24.15 0.07
CA GLY A 144 15.57 -22.88 -0.25
C GLY A 144 16.28 -22.09 -1.33
N MET A 145 15.99 -20.79 -1.39
CA MET A 145 16.56 -19.86 -2.36
C MET A 145 17.02 -18.56 -1.70
N ALA A 146 18.07 -17.98 -2.25
CA ALA A 146 18.52 -16.64 -1.91
C ALA A 146 18.71 -15.88 -3.22
N GLU A 147 18.01 -14.76 -3.36
CA GLU A 147 18.09 -13.84 -4.48
C GLU A 147 18.55 -12.49 -3.98
N ILE A 148 19.49 -11.90 -4.71
CA ILE A 148 19.97 -10.55 -4.47
C ILE A 148 19.82 -9.78 -5.78
N ARG A 149 19.11 -8.66 -5.73
CA ARG A 149 18.88 -7.74 -6.84
C ARG A 149 19.62 -6.44 -6.58
N PHE A 150 20.43 -6.05 -7.56
CA PHE A 150 21.09 -4.76 -7.61
C PHE A 150 20.54 -3.98 -8.80
N GLY A 151 20.12 -2.75 -8.58
CA GLY A 151 19.57 -1.88 -9.60
C GLY A 151 19.86 -0.41 -9.30
N GLY A 152 19.72 0.43 -10.32
CA GLY A 152 19.77 1.89 -10.18
C GLY A 152 18.48 2.48 -10.73
N LYS A 153 17.78 3.27 -9.91
CA LYS A 153 16.58 4.01 -10.31
C LYS A 153 16.97 5.44 -10.59
N TYR A 154 16.96 5.82 -11.87
CA TYR A 154 17.08 7.21 -12.30
C TYR A 154 15.70 7.75 -12.64
N GLN A 155 15.30 8.84 -11.99
CA GLN A 155 14.04 9.50 -12.26
C GLN A 155 14.28 10.96 -12.60
N TYR A 156 13.64 11.41 -13.67
CA TYR A 156 13.63 12.80 -14.10
C TYR A 156 12.17 13.29 -14.21
N VAL A 157 11.84 14.35 -13.47
CA VAL A 157 10.50 14.93 -13.44
C VAL A 157 10.56 16.41 -13.82
N GLU A 158 9.92 16.75 -14.93
CA GLU A 158 9.83 18.13 -15.43
C GLU A 158 8.66 18.89 -14.77
N ASN A 159 8.70 18.99 -13.44
CA ASN A 159 7.75 19.80 -12.70
C ASN A 159 8.44 21.12 -12.28
N PRO A 160 7.99 22.29 -12.79
CA PRO A 160 8.57 23.58 -12.43
C PRO A 160 8.33 23.98 -10.97
N GLY A 161 7.36 23.35 -10.29
CA GLY A 161 7.15 23.49 -8.84
C GLY A 161 8.19 22.75 -8.00
N ILE A 162 9.01 21.88 -8.59
CA ILE A 162 10.11 21.18 -7.92
C ILE A 162 11.41 21.93 -8.24
N PRO A 163 12.28 22.22 -7.25
CA PRO A 163 13.59 22.81 -7.51
C PRO A 163 14.38 21.99 -8.53
N VAL A 164 15.06 22.63 -9.49
CA VAL A 164 15.81 21.97 -10.59
C VAL A 164 16.78 20.90 -10.10
N ARG A 165 17.41 21.10 -8.93
CA ARG A 165 18.30 20.11 -8.30
C ARG A 165 17.59 18.80 -7.88
N ASN A 166 16.30 18.86 -7.60
CA ASN A 166 15.47 17.73 -7.16
C ASN A 166 14.64 17.14 -8.31
N GLN A 167 14.70 17.72 -9.51
CA GLN A 167 14.05 17.18 -10.71
C GLN A 167 14.76 15.91 -11.21
N LYS A 168 16.04 15.74 -10.87
CA LYS A 168 16.86 14.56 -11.20
C LYS A 168 17.22 13.83 -9.92
N THR A 169 16.71 12.62 -9.73
CA THR A 169 17.04 11.76 -8.59
C THR A 169 17.62 10.45 -9.09
N PHE A 170 18.69 10.00 -8.42
CA PHE A 170 19.26 8.68 -8.61
C PHE A 170 19.22 7.95 -7.27
N ALA A 171 18.63 6.77 -7.25
CA ALA A 171 18.56 5.92 -6.06
C ALA A 171 19.15 4.55 -6.40
N PHE A 172 20.03 4.07 -5.53
CA PHE A 172 20.46 2.67 -5.57
C PHE A 172 19.33 1.79 -5.06
N ASP A 173 18.97 0.77 -5.84
CA ASP A 173 17.93 -0.20 -5.51
C ASP A 173 18.58 -1.53 -5.16
N PHE A 174 18.50 -1.91 -3.89
CA PHE A 174 19.01 -3.17 -3.39
C PHE A 174 17.86 -3.98 -2.81
N GLY A 175 17.56 -5.11 -3.44
CA GLY A 175 16.55 -6.05 -2.97
C GLY A 175 17.19 -7.37 -2.57
N GLN A 176 16.89 -7.85 -1.37
CA GLN A 176 17.25 -9.21 -0.95
C GLN A 176 15.97 -10.02 -0.74
N ARG A 177 15.95 -11.24 -1.27
CA ARG A 177 14.90 -12.22 -1.02
C ARG A 177 15.53 -13.54 -0.62
N ILE A 178 15.51 -13.83 0.68
CA ILE A 178 16.06 -15.05 1.24
C ILE A 178 14.89 -15.87 1.79
N GLN A 179 14.73 -17.08 1.28
CA GLN A 179 13.80 -18.09 1.76
C GLN A 179 14.58 -19.36 2.03
N MET A 180 14.87 -19.63 3.29
CA MET A 180 15.79 -20.69 3.69
C MET A 180 15.21 -21.54 4.81
N ASN A 181 15.25 -22.85 4.63
CA ASN A 181 15.02 -23.85 5.65
C ASN A 181 16.30 -24.65 5.88
N VAL A 182 16.91 -24.54 7.06
CA VAL A 182 18.10 -25.29 7.44
C VAL A 182 17.72 -26.30 8.52
N LYS A 183 18.03 -27.57 8.27
CA LYS A 183 17.97 -28.63 9.29
C LYS A 183 19.37 -29.16 9.50
N GLY A 184 19.82 -29.18 10.75
CA GLY A 184 21.11 -29.73 11.13
C GLY A 184 20.96 -30.72 12.27
N LYS A 185 21.76 -31.79 12.25
CA LYS A 185 21.91 -32.73 13.35
C LYS A 185 23.40 -32.87 13.65
N ILE A 186 23.77 -32.68 14.92
CA ILE A 186 25.14 -32.85 15.42
C ILE A 186 25.10 -34.03 16.38
N GLY A 187 25.77 -35.12 15.97
CA GLY A 187 25.71 -36.41 16.63
C GLY A 187 24.28 -36.93 16.74
N ASP A 188 23.89 -37.40 17.92
CA ASP A 188 22.55 -37.89 18.22
C ASP A 188 21.74 -37.00 19.16
N ARG A 189 22.38 -35.99 19.74
CA ARG A 189 21.83 -35.22 20.86
C ARG A 189 21.52 -33.77 20.56
N LEU A 190 21.92 -33.22 19.40
CA LEU A 190 21.70 -31.81 19.08
C LEU A 190 21.06 -31.64 17.70
N GLU A 191 19.88 -31.03 17.68
CA GLU A 191 19.14 -30.68 16.46
C GLU A 191 19.01 -29.17 16.30
N LEU A 192 19.24 -28.71 15.07
CA LEU A 192 19.10 -27.31 14.66
C LEU A 192 18.03 -27.21 13.57
N GLY A 193 17.04 -26.35 13.78
CA GLY A 193 16.03 -26.00 12.79
C GLY A 193 15.96 -24.48 12.62
N ILE A 194 16.27 -23.99 11.42
CA ILE A 194 16.14 -22.57 11.07
C ILE A 194 15.18 -22.46 9.89
N ASN A 195 14.18 -21.61 10.01
CA ASN A 195 13.33 -21.16 8.93
C ASN A 195 13.42 -19.63 8.87
N TYR A 196 13.86 -19.10 7.73
CA TYR A 196 14.07 -17.68 7.53
C TYR A 196 13.53 -17.24 6.17
N ASP A 197 12.57 -16.33 6.19
CA ASP A 197 11.98 -15.67 5.04
C ASP A 197 12.03 -14.13 5.25
N THR A 198 12.74 -13.43 4.37
CA THR A 198 12.82 -11.97 4.39
C THR A 198 11.54 -11.28 3.93
N GLU A 199 10.67 -12.00 3.21
CA GLU A 199 9.38 -11.50 2.72
C GLU A 199 8.20 -11.96 3.61
N ALA A 200 8.48 -12.58 4.76
CA ALA A 200 7.46 -12.97 5.73
C ALA A 200 6.63 -11.76 6.17
N THR A 201 5.30 -11.88 6.06
CA THR A 201 4.37 -10.86 6.58
C THR A 201 4.35 -10.84 8.10
N PHE A 202 4.60 -11.99 8.73
CA PHE A 202 4.55 -12.14 10.17
C PHE A 202 5.90 -12.55 10.78
N ALA A 203 6.25 -11.94 11.92
CA ALA A 203 7.50 -12.24 12.62
C ALA A 203 7.59 -13.68 13.14
N PHE A 204 6.46 -14.40 13.25
CA PHE A 204 6.43 -15.81 13.69
C PHE A 204 6.84 -16.80 12.60
N ASP A 205 6.91 -16.40 11.33
CA ASP A 205 7.34 -17.29 10.23
C ASP A 205 8.86 -17.54 10.29
N ASN A 206 9.59 -16.54 10.79
CA ASN A 206 11.02 -16.61 11.05
C ASN A 206 11.27 -17.34 12.37
N LYS A 207 11.62 -18.63 12.27
CA LYS A 207 11.82 -19.52 13.40
C LYS A 207 13.26 -20.01 13.47
N MET A 208 13.85 -19.98 14.65
CA MET A 208 15.12 -20.63 14.95
C MET A 208 14.91 -21.48 16.19
N LYS A 209 15.24 -22.77 16.11
CA LYS A 209 15.18 -23.68 17.23
C LYS A 209 16.45 -24.50 17.29
N LEU A 210 17.10 -24.49 18.45
CA LEU A 210 18.15 -25.43 18.82
C LEU A 210 17.60 -26.33 19.91
N ASP A 211 17.71 -27.64 19.74
CA ASP A 211 17.15 -28.64 20.64
C ASP A 211 18.26 -29.62 21.03
N PHE A 212 18.56 -29.69 22.33
CA PHE A 212 19.47 -30.69 22.88
C PHE A 212 18.66 -31.71 23.67
N GLU A 213 18.87 -32.99 23.38
CA GLU A 213 18.24 -34.12 24.06
C GLU A 213 19.30 -34.92 24.83
N GLY A 214 19.09 -35.05 26.14
CA GLY A 214 19.93 -35.86 27.01
C GLY A 214 19.50 -37.33 26.99
N GLU A 215 20.36 -38.21 27.49
CA GLU A 215 20.06 -39.64 27.59
C GLU A 215 19.09 -39.99 28.73
N GLU A 216 18.69 -41.26 28.81
CA GLU A 216 17.76 -41.76 29.83
C GLU A 216 18.29 -41.56 31.26
N ASP A 217 19.61 -41.59 31.45
CA ASP A 217 20.24 -41.40 32.76
C ASP A 217 20.63 -39.94 33.07
N ASP A 218 20.48 -39.02 32.12
CA ASP A 218 20.87 -37.61 32.30
C ASP A 218 19.85 -36.83 33.14
N ILE A 219 20.33 -35.97 34.04
CA ILE A 219 19.46 -35.01 34.78
C ILE A 219 18.83 -34.01 33.80
N VAL A 220 19.60 -33.54 32.82
CA VAL A 220 19.14 -32.62 31.78
C VAL A 220 18.46 -33.44 30.70
N LYS A 221 17.13 -33.43 30.66
CA LYS A 221 16.37 -34.15 29.63
C LYS A 221 16.32 -33.40 28.31
N ARG A 222 16.11 -32.08 28.39
CA ARG A 222 15.97 -31.27 27.19
C ARG A 222 16.38 -29.83 27.41
N LEU A 223 17.12 -29.27 26.46
CA LEU A 223 17.46 -27.85 26.44
C LEU A 223 17.11 -27.27 25.06
N GLU A 224 16.07 -26.44 25.03
CA GLU A 224 15.61 -25.75 23.82
C GLU A 224 16.04 -24.27 23.85
N MET A 225 16.51 -23.74 22.72
CA MET A 225 16.83 -22.33 22.53
C MET A 225 16.20 -21.78 21.25
N GLY A 226 15.71 -20.53 21.31
CA GLY A 226 15.03 -19.86 20.22
C GLY A 226 13.52 -19.95 20.37
N ASN A 227 12.79 -20.35 19.32
CA ASN A 227 11.35 -20.50 19.32
C ASN A 227 10.94 -21.74 20.14
N ILE A 228 10.30 -21.50 21.28
CA ILE A 228 9.88 -22.53 22.24
C ILE A 228 8.39 -22.38 22.56
N ASN A 229 7.80 -23.48 23.04
CA ASN A 229 6.42 -23.52 23.51
C ASN A 229 6.38 -24.12 24.93
N LEU A 230 5.46 -23.60 25.75
CA LEU A 230 5.20 -24.10 27.10
C LEU A 230 3.71 -24.46 27.24
N PRO A 231 3.24 -25.58 26.64
CA PRO A 231 1.90 -26.06 26.90
C PRO A 231 1.77 -26.46 28.38
N LEU A 232 0.69 -26.03 29.03
CA LEU A 232 0.36 -26.39 30.41
C LEU A 232 -1.00 -27.09 30.43
N ASN A 233 -1.11 -28.16 31.22
CA ASN A 233 -2.36 -28.94 31.37
C ASN A 233 -3.31 -28.34 32.44
N SER A 234 -3.32 -27.01 32.59
CA SER A 234 -4.15 -26.30 33.58
C SER A 234 -5.22 -25.47 32.89
N SER A 235 -6.44 -25.47 33.43
CA SER A 235 -7.53 -24.62 32.95
C SER A 235 -7.47 -23.19 33.49
N LEU A 236 -6.76 -22.97 34.61
CA LEU A 236 -6.65 -21.65 35.27
C LEU A 236 -5.48 -20.82 34.72
N ILE A 237 -4.42 -21.49 34.28
CA ILE A 237 -3.21 -20.85 33.74
C ILE A 237 -2.96 -21.44 32.36
N THR A 238 -3.22 -20.65 31.33
CA THR A 238 -2.94 -21.03 29.95
C THR A 238 -1.44 -20.95 29.69
N GLY A 239 -0.88 -22.00 29.11
CA GLY A 239 0.52 -22.04 28.73
C GLY A 239 0.82 -21.08 27.57
N ALA A 240 1.91 -20.32 27.67
CA ALA A 240 2.30 -19.39 26.60
C ALA A 240 2.89 -20.14 25.39
N GLN A 241 2.49 -19.70 24.20
CA GLN A 241 2.92 -20.23 22.90
C GLN A 241 3.70 -19.16 22.14
N SER A 242 4.56 -19.58 21.21
CA SER A 242 5.35 -18.66 20.37
C SER A 242 6.26 -17.73 21.20
N LEU A 243 7.06 -18.35 22.05
CA LEU A 243 8.05 -17.67 22.89
C LEU A 243 9.42 -17.71 22.20
N PHE A 244 10.21 -16.65 22.35
CA PHE A 244 11.62 -16.66 21.94
C PHE A 244 12.52 -16.60 23.18
N GLY A 245 13.27 -17.67 23.46
CA GLY A 245 14.09 -17.75 24.66
C GLY A 245 14.75 -19.11 24.89
N LEU A 246 14.93 -19.43 26.16
CA LEU A 246 15.58 -20.66 26.64
C LEU A 246 14.57 -21.48 27.45
N LYS A 247 14.53 -22.79 27.22
CA LYS A 247 13.75 -23.74 28.00
C LYS A 247 14.60 -24.94 28.39
N GLY A 248 14.68 -25.21 29.68
CA GLY A 248 15.35 -26.38 30.23
C GLY A 248 14.35 -27.31 30.92
N GLN A 249 14.48 -28.61 30.68
CA GLN A 249 13.74 -29.67 31.37
C GLN A 249 14.72 -30.55 32.15
N PHE A 250 14.53 -30.61 33.46
CA PHE A 250 15.39 -31.32 34.38
C PHE A 250 14.59 -32.37 35.16
N GLN A 251 15.07 -33.60 35.19
CA GLN A 251 14.41 -34.70 35.90
C GLN A 251 15.24 -35.12 37.12
N PHE A 252 14.63 -35.02 38.31
CA PHE A 252 15.20 -35.45 39.58
C PHE A 252 14.35 -36.61 40.13
N GLY A 253 14.73 -37.84 39.79
CA GLY A 253 13.93 -39.03 40.08
C GLY A 253 12.57 -38.96 39.39
N ASN A 254 11.48 -38.88 40.18
CA ASN A 254 10.11 -38.77 39.66
C ASN A 254 9.63 -37.31 39.53
N THR A 255 10.48 -36.32 39.81
CA THR A 255 10.11 -34.91 39.73
C THR A 255 10.71 -34.28 38.46
N MET A 256 9.84 -33.79 37.56
CA MET A 256 10.24 -33.03 36.37
C MET A 256 10.09 -31.53 36.62
N VAL A 257 11.19 -30.78 36.50
CA VAL A 257 11.23 -29.33 36.63
C VAL A 257 11.48 -28.72 35.26
N THR A 258 10.51 -27.96 34.74
CA THR A 258 10.66 -27.20 33.49
C THR A 258 10.86 -25.72 33.81
N THR A 259 11.95 -25.15 33.33
CA THR A 259 12.28 -23.72 33.49
C THR A 259 12.27 -23.04 32.14
N VAL A 260 11.61 -21.89 32.03
CA VAL A 260 11.52 -21.09 30.80
C VAL A 260 11.91 -19.64 31.08
N PHE A 261 12.82 -19.11 30.28
CA PHE A 261 13.19 -17.69 30.26
C PHE A 261 13.06 -17.17 28.84
N SER A 262 12.05 -16.34 28.57
CA SER A 262 11.70 -15.98 27.19
C SER A 262 10.97 -14.66 27.08
N GLU A 263 11.06 -14.07 25.89
CA GLU A 263 10.19 -12.99 25.44
C GLU A 263 8.96 -13.57 24.73
N GLN A 264 7.77 -13.13 25.14
CA GLN A 264 6.51 -13.53 24.49
C GLN A 264 6.27 -12.65 23.26
N ARG A 265 6.13 -13.29 22.08
CA ARG A 265 5.92 -12.59 20.80
C ARG A 265 4.48 -12.68 20.27
N SER A 266 3.55 -13.18 21.08
CA SER A 266 2.14 -13.36 20.72
C SER A 266 1.21 -12.64 21.69
N GLN A 267 0.14 -12.06 21.16
CA GLN A 267 -0.97 -11.56 21.95
C GLN A 267 -2.10 -12.60 21.94
N SER A 268 -2.74 -12.80 23.09
CA SER A 268 -3.94 -13.65 23.17
C SER A 268 -5.16 -12.78 22.92
N GLU A 269 -5.95 -13.12 21.90
CA GLU A 269 -7.27 -12.53 21.69
C GLU A 269 -8.34 -13.57 22.00
N SER A 270 -9.38 -13.16 22.73
CA SER A 270 -10.53 -14.01 23.05
C SER A 270 -11.74 -13.47 22.31
N ILE A 271 -12.34 -14.32 21.48
CA ILE A 271 -13.58 -14.01 20.76
C ILE A 271 -14.68 -14.83 21.41
N ASN A 272 -15.76 -14.15 21.82
CA ASN A 272 -16.94 -14.82 22.34
C ASN A 272 -17.91 -15.06 21.16
N VAL A 273 -18.03 -16.31 20.73
CA VAL A 273 -18.93 -16.73 19.64
C VAL A 273 -20.21 -17.26 20.25
N GLN A 274 -21.33 -16.59 20.01
CA GLN A 274 -22.65 -16.99 20.52
C GLN A 274 -23.56 -17.33 19.34
N GLY A 275 -24.21 -18.50 19.37
CA GLY A 275 -25.23 -18.86 18.38
C GLY A 275 -24.74 -19.04 16.93
N GLY A 276 -23.43 -19.27 16.70
CA GLY A 276 -22.87 -19.49 15.37
C GLY A 276 -22.38 -18.24 14.63
N GLY A 277 -22.39 -17.07 15.29
CA GLY A 277 -21.81 -15.83 14.77
C GLY A 277 -20.86 -15.16 15.76
N THR A 278 -19.94 -14.36 15.24
CA THR A 278 -19.08 -13.48 16.05
C THR A 278 -19.88 -12.23 16.43
N THR A 279 -20.11 -12.02 17.73
CA THR A 279 -20.76 -10.79 18.23
C THR A 279 -19.68 -9.76 18.52
N THR A 280 -19.76 -8.59 17.88
CA THR A 280 -18.93 -7.42 18.21
C THR A 280 -19.78 -6.41 18.94
N GLU A 281 -19.46 -6.11 20.20
CA GLU A 281 -20.11 -5.03 20.94
C GLU A 281 -19.64 -3.68 20.37
N PHE A 282 -20.57 -2.75 20.18
CA PHE A 282 -20.28 -1.37 19.80
C PHE A 282 -21.00 -0.42 20.76
N MET A 283 -20.41 0.76 20.97
CA MET A 283 -20.97 1.83 21.80
C MET A 283 -20.98 3.10 20.96
N ILE A 284 -22.13 3.76 20.90
CA ILE A 284 -22.30 5.08 20.27
C ILE A 284 -22.70 6.04 21.38
N GLN A 285 -21.92 7.09 21.59
CA GLN A 285 -22.26 8.12 22.58
C GLN A 285 -23.29 9.10 21.97
N GLY A 286 -24.15 9.69 22.80
CA GLY A 286 -25.25 10.54 22.33
C GLY A 286 -24.81 11.83 21.61
N ASP A 287 -23.58 12.28 21.84
CA ASP A 287 -22.92 13.40 21.17
C ASP A 287 -22.19 12.99 19.88
N GLN A 288 -21.97 11.69 19.64
CA GLN A 288 -21.33 11.14 18.45
C GLN A 288 -22.34 10.95 17.31
N TYR A 289 -23.04 12.02 16.95
CA TYR A 289 -23.90 12.02 15.77
C TYR A 289 -23.08 12.21 14.48
N GLU A 290 -23.63 11.75 13.36
CA GLU A 290 -23.01 11.93 12.04
C GLU A 290 -23.25 13.36 11.52
N ALA A 291 -22.25 14.23 11.67
CA ALA A 291 -22.32 15.61 11.20
C ALA A 291 -22.28 15.70 9.66
N ASN A 292 -22.95 16.71 9.10
CA ASN A 292 -22.94 17.06 7.67
C ASN A 292 -23.27 15.90 6.71
N ARG A 293 -24.13 14.98 7.14
CA ARG A 293 -24.51 13.80 6.35
C ARG A 293 -26.00 13.71 6.10
N HIS A 294 -26.81 14.13 7.07
CA HIS A 294 -28.26 14.05 7.03
C HIS A 294 -28.87 15.45 6.94
N TYR A 295 -29.73 15.66 5.96
CA TYR A 295 -30.34 16.96 5.68
C TYR A 295 -31.84 16.78 5.45
N PHE A 296 -32.65 17.68 6.00
CA PHE A 296 -34.06 17.76 5.60
C PHE A 296 -34.17 18.49 4.26
N LEU A 297 -35.10 18.06 3.40
CA LEU A 297 -35.32 18.68 2.09
C LEU A 297 -35.87 20.11 2.20
N SER A 298 -36.58 20.40 3.29
CA SER A 298 -37.08 21.74 3.62
C SER A 298 -37.44 21.81 5.11
N GLN A 299 -37.61 23.03 5.62
CA GLN A 299 -38.03 23.26 7.00
C GLN A 299 -39.39 22.60 7.33
N PHE A 300 -40.29 22.49 6.34
CA PHE A 300 -41.57 21.80 6.49
C PHE A 300 -41.39 20.34 6.95
N PHE A 301 -40.46 19.60 6.33
CA PHE A 301 -40.20 18.21 6.72
C PHE A 301 -39.55 18.11 8.10
N ARG A 302 -38.69 19.08 8.43
CA ARG A 302 -38.06 19.16 9.74
C ARG A 302 -39.09 19.38 10.84
N ASP A 303 -40.04 20.28 10.66
CA ASP A 303 -41.00 20.65 11.72
C ASP A 303 -42.08 19.59 11.96
N HIS A 304 -42.39 18.74 10.96
CA HIS A 304 -43.35 17.65 11.09
C HIS A 304 -42.71 16.27 11.32
N TYR A 305 -41.38 16.19 11.44
CA TYR A 305 -40.66 14.92 11.55
C TYR A 305 -41.11 14.12 12.78
N GLU A 306 -41.17 14.78 13.94
CA GLU A 306 -41.60 14.15 15.19
C GLU A 306 -43.09 13.78 15.16
N GLU A 307 -43.95 14.66 14.65
CA GLU A 307 -45.41 14.43 14.52
C GLU A 307 -45.70 13.18 13.68
N TYR A 308 -44.98 13.01 12.56
CA TYR A 308 -45.19 11.87 11.65
C TYR A 308 -44.69 10.54 12.19
N LEU A 309 -43.91 10.57 13.28
CA LEU A 309 -43.32 9.40 13.93
C LEU A 309 -43.93 9.09 15.30
N GLU A 310 -44.95 9.81 15.77
CA GLU A 310 -45.55 9.56 17.10
C GLU A 310 -46.08 8.13 17.26
N ASN A 311 -46.56 7.51 16.18
CA ASN A 311 -47.22 6.19 16.19
C ASN A 311 -46.35 5.09 15.54
N MET A 312 -45.04 5.06 15.83
CA MET A 312 -44.14 4.01 15.31
C MET A 312 -44.70 2.59 15.56
N PRO A 313 -44.62 1.66 14.59
CA PRO A 313 -43.86 1.73 13.32
C PRO A 313 -44.62 2.37 12.13
N LEU A 314 -45.84 2.87 12.32
CA LEU A 314 -46.62 3.49 11.25
C LEU A 314 -46.23 4.97 11.08
N ILE A 315 -45.82 5.34 9.87
CA ILE A 315 -45.51 6.73 9.50
C ILE A 315 -46.79 7.40 8.99
N THR A 316 -47.20 8.51 9.60
CA THR A 316 -48.47 9.22 9.31
C THR A 316 -48.33 10.39 8.32
N SER A 317 -47.17 10.52 7.67
CA SER A 317 -46.91 11.60 6.69
C SER A 317 -47.88 11.54 5.49
N PRO A 318 -48.48 12.68 5.08
CA PRO A 318 -49.34 12.77 3.90
C PRO A 318 -48.55 12.98 2.59
N VAL A 319 -47.21 13.02 2.66
CA VAL A 319 -46.32 13.34 1.54
C VAL A 319 -45.68 12.08 0.97
N GLN A 320 -45.54 12.03 -0.36
CA GLN A 320 -44.74 11.04 -1.06
C GLN A 320 -43.82 11.71 -2.09
N ILE A 321 -42.52 11.70 -1.83
CA ILE A 321 -41.50 12.23 -2.75
C ILE A 321 -41.36 11.32 -3.96
N THR A 322 -41.46 11.91 -5.14
CA THR A 322 -41.42 11.21 -6.43
C THR A 322 -40.09 11.39 -7.15
N LYS A 323 -39.45 12.55 -7.01
CA LYS A 323 -38.20 12.87 -7.69
C LYS A 323 -37.33 13.80 -6.85
N VAL A 324 -36.03 13.55 -6.82
CA VAL A 324 -35.04 14.40 -6.16
C VAL A 324 -33.79 14.50 -7.04
N GLU A 325 -33.26 15.71 -7.19
CA GLU A 325 -31.94 15.98 -7.76
C GLU A 325 -31.10 16.73 -6.74
N VAL A 326 -29.91 16.21 -6.45
CA VAL A 326 -28.99 16.77 -5.47
C VAL A 326 -27.74 17.27 -6.18
N TRP A 327 -27.30 18.47 -5.83
CA TRP A 327 -26.15 19.14 -6.42
C TRP A 327 -25.17 19.53 -5.32
N VAL A 328 -23.88 19.27 -5.55
CA VAL A 328 -22.80 19.56 -4.61
C VAL A 328 -21.66 20.33 -5.27
N THR A 329 -20.81 20.92 -4.44
CA THR A 329 -19.57 21.56 -4.88
C THR A 329 -18.65 20.53 -5.56
N ASN A 330 -18.00 20.92 -6.67
CA ASN A 330 -17.16 20.02 -7.46
C ASN A 330 -15.68 20.11 -7.03
N GLU A 331 -15.30 19.38 -5.98
CA GLU A 331 -13.90 19.35 -5.52
C GLU A 331 -12.96 18.58 -6.48
N ARG A 332 -13.47 17.56 -7.17
CA ARG A 332 -12.64 16.60 -7.92
C ARG A 332 -12.46 16.94 -9.40
N SER A 333 -12.78 18.17 -9.80
CA SER A 333 -12.73 18.60 -11.21
C SER A 333 -13.46 17.61 -12.15
N SER A 334 -14.59 17.06 -11.68
CA SER A 334 -15.47 16.25 -12.52
C SER A 334 -15.87 17.05 -13.74
N THR A 335 -15.96 16.42 -14.92
CA THR A 335 -16.29 17.08 -16.19
C THR A 335 -17.70 16.72 -16.71
N GLU A 336 -18.39 15.78 -16.06
CA GLU A 336 -19.70 15.28 -16.47
C GLU A 336 -20.84 15.87 -15.62
N ASN A 337 -22.02 16.08 -16.25
CA ASN A 337 -23.26 16.52 -15.61
C ASN A 337 -23.11 17.74 -14.68
N LEU A 338 -22.31 18.71 -15.11
CA LEU A 338 -22.08 19.96 -14.39
C LEU A 338 -23.11 21.02 -14.77
N ARG A 339 -23.52 21.84 -13.80
CA ARG A 339 -24.33 23.03 -14.06
C ARG A 339 -23.96 24.17 -13.11
N ASN A 340 -24.15 25.39 -13.59
CA ASN A 340 -24.17 26.55 -12.71
C ASN A 340 -25.53 26.56 -12.00
N ILE A 341 -25.52 26.73 -10.68
CA ILE A 341 -26.74 26.79 -9.88
C ILE A 341 -26.70 28.00 -8.96
N VAL A 342 -27.88 28.53 -8.68
CA VAL A 342 -28.11 29.49 -7.61
C VAL A 342 -29.10 28.84 -6.66
N ALA A 343 -28.66 28.53 -5.46
CA ALA A 343 -29.48 27.88 -4.45
C ALA A 343 -29.97 28.94 -3.46
N PHE A 344 -31.29 28.97 -3.24
CA PHE A 344 -31.92 29.87 -2.26
C PHE A 344 -32.38 29.06 -1.05
N MET A 345 -32.18 29.61 0.15
CA MET A 345 -32.60 28.98 1.39
C MET A 345 -34.13 28.94 1.52
N ASP A 346 -34.82 30.02 1.15
CA ASP A 346 -36.27 30.15 1.31
C ASP A 346 -37.07 29.71 0.08
N LEU A 347 -36.45 29.03 -0.90
CA LEU A 347 -37.16 28.64 -2.13
C LEU A 347 -38.37 27.77 -1.84
N GLY A 348 -39.54 28.21 -2.28
CA GLY A 348 -40.80 27.51 -2.09
C GLY A 348 -41.27 27.36 -0.64
N ALA A 349 -40.59 28.00 0.31
CA ALA A 349 -40.99 28.03 1.72
C ALA A 349 -42.25 28.87 1.92
N ASP A 350 -43.09 28.42 2.87
CA ASP A 350 -44.20 29.22 3.38
C ASP A 350 -43.67 30.34 4.28
N LYS A 351 -44.38 31.47 4.34
CA LYS A 351 -44.01 32.62 5.18
C LYS A 351 -43.77 32.26 6.65
N ARG A 352 -44.46 31.23 7.18
CA ARG A 352 -44.26 30.74 8.55
C ARG A 352 -42.90 30.11 8.80
N TYR A 353 -42.30 29.51 7.77
CA TYR A 353 -41.06 28.72 7.87
C TYR A 353 -39.85 29.40 7.22
N ALA A 354 -40.06 30.48 6.47
CA ALA A 354 -39.00 31.20 5.78
C ALA A 354 -38.14 32.04 6.75
N TYR A 355 -36.85 32.12 6.45
CA TYR A 355 -35.91 33.01 7.12
C TYR A 355 -36.28 34.48 6.88
N ARG A 356 -36.49 34.91 5.63
CA ARG A 356 -36.93 36.26 5.27
C ARG A 356 -38.44 36.40 5.54
N ASN A 357 -38.77 36.66 6.80
CA ASN A 357 -40.13 36.94 7.27
C ASN A 357 -40.29 38.42 7.71
N ASP A 358 -41.53 38.84 7.94
CA ASP A 358 -41.87 40.23 8.32
C ASP A 358 -41.26 40.68 9.66
N THR A 359 -40.75 39.77 10.50
CA THR A 359 -40.24 40.13 11.84
C THR A 359 -38.76 40.53 11.82
N LEU A 360 -38.00 40.08 10.82
CA LEU A 360 -36.56 40.35 10.73
C LEU A 360 -36.19 41.70 10.07
N ASN A 361 -37.15 42.42 9.46
CA ASN A 361 -36.92 43.71 8.79
C ASN A 361 -35.68 43.74 7.86
N LEU A 362 -35.49 42.67 7.08
CA LEU A 362 -34.35 42.59 6.15
C LEU A 362 -34.53 43.60 4.99
N PRO A 363 -33.45 44.26 4.54
CA PRO A 363 -33.51 45.16 3.40
C PRO A 363 -33.80 44.40 2.10
N GLY A 364 -34.35 45.08 1.10
CA GLY A 364 -34.55 44.52 -0.24
C GLY A 364 -35.99 44.16 -0.58
N ILE A 365 -36.15 43.34 -1.61
CA ILE A 365 -37.46 42.92 -2.13
C ILE A 365 -38.15 42.00 -1.12
N SER A 366 -39.47 42.19 -0.95
CA SER A 366 -40.29 41.28 -0.15
C SER A 366 -40.67 40.06 -0.97
N ILE A 367 -40.22 38.87 -0.56
CA ILE A 367 -40.53 37.60 -1.24
C ILE A 367 -41.99 37.14 -1.00
N PHE A 368 -42.73 37.80 -0.10
CA PHE A 368 -44.14 37.53 0.20
C PHE A 368 -45.00 38.80 0.06
N PRO A 369 -45.26 39.30 -1.17
CA PRO A 369 -46.10 40.48 -1.39
C PRO A 369 -47.59 40.14 -1.22
N GLY A 370 -48.11 40.24 0.00
CA GLY A 370 -49.55 40.14 0.28
C GLY A 370 -49.94 38.99 1.22
N SER A 371 -51.24 38.64 1.21
CA SER A 371 -51.76 37.53 2.02
C SER A 371 -51.29 36.21 1.44
N ASN A 372 -50.56 35.43 2.22
CA ASN A 372 -50.12 34.09 1.85
C ASN A 372 -51.36 33.23 1.51
N THR A 373 -51.47 32.75 0.26
CA THR A 373 -52.60 31.94 -0.21
C THR A 373 -52.39 30.44 0.00
N ASN A 374 -51.27 30.00 0.59
CA ASN A 374 -51.03 28.59 0.87
C ASN A 374 -51.75 28.15 2.16
N ILE A 375 -53.00 27.71 2.00
CA ILE A 375 -53.86 27.24 3.08
C ILE A 375 -53.39 25.90 3.67
N GLU A 376 -52.62 25.09 2.92
CA GLU A 376 -52.21 23.74 3.33
C GLU A 376 -50.78 23.66 3.89
N GLY A 377 -49.95 24.71 3.72
CA GLY A 377 -48.60 24.79 4.28
C GLY A 377 -47.52 23.93 3.59
N PHE A 378 -47.85 23.32 2.45
CA PHE A 378 -46.93 22.48 1.68
C PHE A 378 -45.90 23.31 0.87
N PRO A 379 -44.60 22.97 0.92
CA PRO A 379 -43.56 23.60 0.08
C PRO A 379 -43.83 23.55 -1.42
N ASN A 380 -43.77 24.70 -2.10
CA ASN A 380 -43.99 24.81 -3.54
C ASN A 380 -43.33 26.09 -4.06
N ASN A 381 -42.69 26.05 -5.22
CA ASN A 381 -42.12 27.22 -5.90
C ASN A 381 -43.09 28.41 -5.91
N ALA A 382 -44.37 28.17 -6.16
CA ALA A 382 -45.41 29.21 -6.23
C ALA A 382 -45.72 29.90 -4.88
N ASN A 383 -45.14 29.46 -3.76
CA ASN A 383 -45.41 30.02 -2.43
C ASN A 383 -44.81 31.40 -2.22
N ASN A 384 -43.78 31.76 -2.99
CA ASN A 384 -43.08 33.03 -2.85
C ASN A 384 -42.52 33.51 -4.18
N GLN A 385 -41.99 34.74 -4.20
CA GLN A 385 -41.41 35.35 -5.41
C GLN A 385 -40.07 34.76 -5.85
N LEU A 386 -39.55 33.75 -5.13
CA LEU A 386 -38.37 33.00 -5.57
C LEU A 386 -38.72 31.89 -6.57
N ASP A 387 -40.00 31.72 -6.92
CA ASP A 387 -40.42 30.88 -8.05
C ASP A 387 -39.50 31.14 -9.26
N PRO A 388 -38.80 30.12 -9.80
CA PRO A 388 -37.84 30.30 -10.88
C PRO A 388 -38.39 31.04 -12.11
N LEU A 389 -39.71 30.97 -12.37
CA LEU A 389 -40.36 31.71 -13.45
C LEU A 389 -40.63 33.18 -13.08
N ALA A 390 -41.06 33.45 -11.86
CA ALA A 390 -41.30 34.82 -11.39
C ALA A 390 -39.98 35.58 -11.18
N LEU A 391 -38.98 34.89 -10.61
CA LEU A 391 -37.66 35.43 -10.30
C LEU A 391 -36.90 35.84 -11.56
N GLY A 392 -36.97 35.05 -12.64
CA GLY A 392 -36.36 35.40 -13.93
C GLY A 392 -36.99 36.65 -14.58
N ASN A 393 -38.22 37.00 -14.23
CA ASN A 393 -38.89 38.22 -14.72
C ASN A 393 -38.58 39.44 -13.84
N SER A 394 -38.44 39.26 -12.53
CA SER A 394 -38.15 40.35 -11.58
C SER A 394 -36.66 40.70 -11.52
N ILE A 395 -35.78 39.70 -11.64
CA ILE A 395 -34.33 39.82 -11.59
C ILE A 395 -33.73 39.05 -12.80
N PRO A 396 -33.68 39.66 -14.00
CA PRO A 396 -33.27 38.96 -15.21
C PRO A 396 -31.86 38.36 -15.17
N GLY A 397 -30.91 39.00 -14.47
CA GLY A 397 -29.53 38.50 -14.36
C GLY A 397 -29.35 37.28 -13.46
N VAL A 398 -30.39 36.84 -12.74
CA VAL A 398 -30.31 35.66 -11.83
C VAL A 398 -29.98 34.35 -12.56
N ARG A 399 -30.25 34.28 -13.86
CA ARG A 399 -29.99 33.10 -14.69
C ARG A 399 -28.57 33.06 -15.26
N ASP A 400 -27.85 34.17 -15.22
CA ASP A 400 -26.47 34.27 -15.63
C ASP A 400 -25.57 34.30 -14.40
N ILE A 401 -24.74 33.27 -14.24
CA ILE A 401 -23.83 33.15 -13.08
C ILE A 401 -22.90 34.35 -12.93
N ALA A 402 -22.56 35.07 -14.02
CA ALA A 402 -21.70 36.24 -13.96
C ALA A 402 -22.42 37.49 -13.40
N LEU A 403 -23.76 37.53 -13.48
CA LEU A 403 -24.58 38.66 -13.06
C LEU A 403 -25.42 38.37 -11.81
N ALA A 404 -25.65 37.09 -11.50
CA ALA A 404 -26.53 36.63 -10.43
C ALA A 404 -26.15 37.26 -9.08
N ASN A 405 -24.88 37.23 -8.69
CA ASN A 405 -24.42 37.81 -7.44
C ASN A 405 -24.72 39.31 -7.33
N GLN A 406 -24.37 40.08 -8.37
CA GLN A 406 -24.55 41.53 -8.40
C GLN A 406 -26.04 41.90 -8.33
N ASP A 407 -26.87 41.25 -9.13
CA ASP A 407 -28.28 41.55 -9.23
C ASP A 407 -29.04 41.14 -7.96
N LEU A 408 -28.75 39.97 -7.37
CA LEU A 408 -29.33 39.53 -6.11
C LEU A 408 -28.90 40.41 -4.93
N SER A 409 -27.64 40.80 -4.86
CA SER A 409 -27.14 41.74 -3.87
C SER A 409 -27.82 43.11 -4.00
N SER A 410 -28.03 43.59 -5.23
CA SER A 410 -28.73 44.85 -5.50
C SER A 410 -30.22 44.79 -5.12
N ALA A 411 -30.84 43.62 -5.24
CA ALA A 411 -32.19 43.34 -4.77
C ALA A 411 -32.27 43.18 -3.23
N GLY A 412 -31.14 43.23 -2.53
CA GLY A 412 -31.01 43.22 -1.08
C GLY A 412 -30.94 41.83 -0.45
N PHE A 413 -30.63 40.78 -1.22
CA PHE A 413 -30.33 39.46 -0.68
C PHE A 413 -28.89 39.36 -0.17
N LEU A 414 -28.67 38.55 0.87
CA LEU A 414 -27.36 38.30 1.46
C LEU A 414 -26.76 36.98 0.95
N GLU A 415 -25.61 37.04 0.30
CA GLU A 415 -24.82 35.87 -0.09
C GLU A 415 -24.38 35.05 1.13
N ALA A 416 -24.29 33.72 0.96
CA ALA A 416 -23.92 32.72 1.98
C ALA A 416 -24.88 32.63 3.18
N LYS A 417 -25.98 33.40 3.17
CA LYS A 417 -27.08 33.29 4.13
C LYS A 417 -28.38 32.97 3.42
N GLU A 418 -28.81 33.82 2.50
CA GLU A 418 -30.10 33.68 1.82
C GLU A 418 -29.99 32.94 0.49
N TYR A 419 -28.85 33.10 -0.18
CA TYR A 419 -28.53 32.37 -1.40
C TYR A 419 -27.04 32.04 -1.46
N VAL A 420 -26.71 31.09 -2.32
CA VAL A 420 -25.35 30.77 -2.69
C VAL A 420 -25.30 30.41 -4.17
N GLU A 421 -24.27 30.89 -4.85
CA GLU A 421 -24.01 30.54 -6.23
C GLU A 421 -22.90 29.50 -6.32
N LEU A 422 -23.08 28.52 -7.19
CA LEU A 422 -22.07 27.51 -7.46
C LEU A 422 -21.87 27.41 -8.96
N ALA A 423 -20.66 27.76 -9.40
CA ALA A 423 -20.21 27.46 -10.74
C ALA A 423 -19.80 25.99 -10.84
N ASN A 424 -20.17 25.31 -11.92
CA ASN A 424 -19.84 23.90 -12.17
C ASN A 424 -20.22 22.96 -11.01
N ALA A 425 -21.40 23.13 -10.41
CA ALA A 425 -21.92 22.21 -9.42
C ALA A 425 -22.13 20.82 -10.06
N ARG A 426 -21.77 19.78 -9.30
CA ARG A 426 -21.88 18.39 -9.74
C ARG A 426 -23.19 17.79 -9.25
N LYS A 427 -23.97 17.19 -10.17
CA LYS A 427 -25.13 16.38 -9.81
C LYS A 427 -24.66 15.09 -9.12
N LEU A 428 -25.23 14.77 -7.97
CA LEU A 428 -25.02 13.46 -7.34
C LEU A 428 -25.85 12.40 -8.06
N GLU A 429 -25.25 11.24 -8.24
CA GLU A 429 -25.93 10.06 -8.77
C GLU A 429 -26.87 9.45 -7.72
N PRO A 430 -27.97 8.79 -8.11
CA PRO A 430 -28.93 8.21 -7.17
C PRO A 430 -28.35 7.17 -6.20
N ASN A 431 -27.18 6.60 -6.49
CA ASN A 431 -26.48 5.68 -5.59
C ASN A 431 -25.61 6.37 -4.55
N GLN A 432 -25.40 7.70 -4.64
CA GLN A 432 -24.55 8.47 -3.72
C GLN A 432 -25.33 9.03 -2.52
N TYR A 433 -26.66 8.95 -2.56
CA TYR A 433 -27.53 9.42 -1.50
C TYR A 433 -28.79 8.57 -1.39
N ASN A 434 -29.43 8.61 -0.24
CA ASN A 434 -30.72 7.99 0.02
C ASN A 434 -31.71 9.05 0.49
N VAL A 435 -32.95 9.00 0.00
CA VAL A 435 -34.03 9.90 0.44
C VAL A 435 -35.14 9.08 1.05
N HIS A 436 -35.64 9.52 2.20
CA HIS A 436 -36.84 8.90 2.78
C HIS A 436 -38.10 9.49 2.13
N PRO A 437 -38.88 8.72 1.36
CA PRO A 437 -39.93 9.26 0.49
C PRO A 437 -41.08 9.95 1.25
N GLN A 438 -41.33 9.54 2.50
CA GLN A 438 -42.40 10.11 3.33
C GLN A 438 -41.94 11.20 4.31
N LEU A 439 -40.71 11.13 4.82
CA LEU A 439 -40.21 12.01 5.88
C LEU A 439 -39.35 13.15 5.33
N GLY A 440 -38.94 13.07 4.06
CA GLY A 440 -38.24 14.15 3.38
C GLY A 440 -36.90 14.53 4.01
N TYR A 441 -36.12 13.54 4.42
CA TYR A 441 -34.69 13.71 4.69
C TYR A 441 -33.84 12.97 3.65
N LEU A 442 -32.67 13.53 3.41
CA LEU A 442 -31.61 13.10 2.52
C LEU A 442 -30.42 12.66 3.36
N THR A 443 -29.92 11.46 3.10
CA THR A 443 -28.69 10.92 3.70
C THR A 443 -27.66 10.72 2.62
N LEU A 444 -26.51 11.38 2.76
CA LEU A 444 -25.38 11.20 1.85
C LEU A 444 -24.55 9.98 2.25
N ASN A 445 -23.90 9.33 1.28
CA ASN A 445 -22.97 8.24 1.57
C ASN A 445 -21.64 8.75 2.16
N GLN A 446 -21.30 10.01 1.90
CA GLN A 446 -20.12 10.69 2.41
C GLN A 446 -20.58 12.00 3.06
N SER A 447 -20.03 12.31 4.23
CA SER A 447 -20.26 13.60 4.88
C SER A 447 -19.63 14.72 4.06
N LEU A 448 -20.30 15.86 4.00
CA LEU A 448 -19.77 17.06 3.35
C LEU A 448 -18.78 17.80 4.26
N ASN A 449 -17.78 18.42 3.64
CA ASN A 449 -16.90 19.36 4.31
C ASN A 449 -17.66 20.63 4.70
N GLN A 450 -17.15 21.38 5.68
CA GLN A 450 -17.85 22.57 6.21
C GLN A 450 -18.00 23.71 5.18
N ASP A 451 -17.12 23.74 4.17
CA ASP A 451 -17.13 24.74 3.09
C ASP A 451 -17.83 24.24 1.82
N GLU A 452 -18.35 23.00 1.83
CA GLU A 452 -19.10 22.45 0.70
C GLU A 452 -20.57 22.87 0.76
N VAL A 453 -21.09 23.25 -0.39
CA VAL A 453 -22.50 23.60 -0.56
C VAL A 453 -23.28 22.40 -1.11
N LEU A 454 -24.47 22.19 -0.55
CA LEU A 454 -25.48 21.22 -0.96
C LEU A 454 -26.75 21.96 -1.41
N ALA A 455 -27.23 21.66 -2.61
CA ALA A 455 -28.49 22.17 -3.12
C ALA A 455 -29.37 21.02 -3.59
N VAL A 456 -30.69 21.16 -3.43
CA VAL A 456 -31.64 20.10 -3.76
C VAL A 456 -32.84 20.68 -4.50
N ALA A 457 -33.26 20.01 -5.57
CA ALA A 457 -34.56 20.20 -6.21
C ALA A 457 -35.37 18.92 -6.03
N PHE A 458 -36.64 19.04 -5.64
CA PHE A 458 -37.48 17.88 -5.38
C PHE A 458 -38.94 18.09 -5.78
N GLN A 459 -39.60 16.98 -6.07
CA GLN A 459 -41.01 16.90 -6.43
C GLN A 459 -41.66 15.81 -5.61
N TYR A 460 -42.88 16.08 -5.16
CA TYR A 460 -43.63 15.16 -4.31
C TYR A 460 -45.13 15.29 -4.56
N THR A 461 -45.88 14.31 -4.08
CA THR A 461 -47.34 14.33 -4.09
C THR A 461 -47.87 14.41 -2.67
N ALA A 462 -48.89 15.25 -2.46
CA ALA A 462 -49.60 15.36 -1.20
C ALA A 462 -51.07 15.68 -1.50
N ALA A 463 -51.99 15.04 -0.77
CA ALA A 463 -53.44 15.22 -0.95
C ALA A 463 -53.93 15.11 -2.42
N GLY A 464 -53.27 14.26 -3.24
CA GLY A 464 -53.60 14.07 -4.66
C GLY A 464 -53.10 15.15 -5.63
N ARG A 465 -52.32 16.13 -5.15
CA ARG A 465 -51.69 17.18 -5.97
C ARG A 465 -50.18 17.00 -5.99
N THR A 466 -49.54 17.41 -7.09
CA THR A 466 -48.09 17.40 -7.22
C THR A 466 -47.53 18.78 -6.88
N TYR A 467 -46.49 18.79 -6.06
CA TYR A 467 -45.78 19.98 -5.61
C TYR A 467 -44.31 19.87 -6.03
N GLN A 468 -43.69 21.00 -6.37
CA GLN A 468 -42.29 21.06 -6.79
C GLN A 468 -41.59 22.23 -6.12
N VAL A 469 -40.39 21.98 -5.61
CA VAL A 469 -39.48 22.99 -5.05
C VAL A 469 -38.14 22.87 -5.78
N GLY A 470 -37.66 23.99 -6.33
CA GLY A 470 -36.51 24.00 -7.22
C GLY A 470 -36.85 23.75 -8.68
N GLU A 471 -35.81 23.65 -9.48
CA GLU A 471 -35.89 23.39 -10.92
C GLU A 471 -35.01 22.19 -11.25
N PHE A 472 -35.55 21.23 -12.01
CA PHE A 472 -34.76 20.08 -12.44
C PHE A 472 -33.92 20.40 -13.67
N SER A 473 -32.84 19.65 -13.85
CA SER A 473 -31.98 19.73 -15.05
C SER A 473 -32.72 19.57 -16.39
N ASN A 474 -33.92 18.99 -16.39
CA ASN A 474 -34.73 18.72 -17.58
C ASN A 474 -35.92 19.68 -17.77
N ASP A 475 -36.09 20.68 -16.91
CA ASP A 475 -37.29 21.56 -16.89
C ASP A 475 -37.22 22.74 -17.89
N GLY A 476 -36.28 22.71 -18.84
CA GLY A 476 -36.33 23.55 -20.05
C GLY A 476 -35.43 24.79 -20.08
N VAL A 477 -34.62 25.05 -19.05
CA VAL A 477 -33.55 26.07 -19.14
C VAL A 477 -32.29 25.43 -19.73
N THR A 478 -31.92 25.88 -20.93
CA THR A 478 -30.70 25.43 -21.61
C THR A 478 -29.48 26.00 -20.86
N PRO A 479 -28.48 25.18 -20.52
CA PRO A 479 -27.24 25.69 -19.93
C PRO A 479 -26.60 26.73 -20.87
N PRO A 480 -26.04 27.84 -20.34
CA PRO A 480 -25.22 28.75 -21.13
C PRO A 480 -23.93 28.06 -21.64
#